data_AF-A0A499UQ85-F1
#
_entry.id   AF-A0A499UQ85-F1
#
_cell.length_a   1.000
_cell.length_b   1.000
_cell.length_c   1.000
_cell.angle_alpha   90.00
_cell.angle_beta   90.00
_cell.angle_gamma   90.00
#
_symmetry.space_group_name_H-M   'P 1'
#
loop_
_entity.id
_entity.type
_entity.pdbx_description
1 polymer ?
#
loop_
_entity_poly.entity_id
_entity_poly.type
_entity_poly.pdbx_seq_one_letter_code
_entity_poly.pdbx_strand_id
1 'polypeptide(L)'
;MVSQPHVLPSSTNPTRPHTVNTVEEHLDMLMVCHHLNPAVPEDLAFAESRIRPSTIAAEDVLHDLGAISIISSDSQAMGRIGEVVLRTWQTAHVMKRRRGALPGDGRADNHRARRYVAKYTINPAVAQGLDGEIGSIETGKLADLVLWDPAFFGVKPQLVIKGGQIAYAQMGDANASIPTPQPVLPRPMFGALGRAAATGSVNFVTQAALDDGLVDRLALGKRFAPIRSTRGVTKADMRENDALPRVEVDPDTFTVTIDGEPVEPAPAAELPMAQRYFLF
;
A
#
# COMPACT_ATOMS: atom_id res chain seq x y z
N MET A 1 -9.09 11.09 -14.00
CA MET A 1 -9.27 11.43 -12.57
C MET A 1 -7.96 11.80 -11.87
N VAL A 2 -6.85 11.10 -12.11
CA VAL A 2 -5.55 11.38 -11.45
C VAL A 2 -5.00 12.80 -11.65
N SER A 3 -5.45 13.49 -12.71
CA SER A 3 -5.12 14.89 -13.04
C SER A 3 -5.96 15.94 -12.30
N GLN A 4 -6.86 15.53 -11.40
CA GLN A 4 -7.75 16.45 -10.70
C GLN A 4 -7.17 16.85 -9.33
N PRO A 5 -7.15 18.16 -8.98
CA PRO A 5 -6.50 18.64 -7.75
C PRO A 5 -7.23 18.20 -6.46
N HIS A 6 -8.51 17.88 -6.54
CA HIS A 6 -9.35 17.48 -5.40
C HIS A 6 -9.51 15.95 -5.27
N VAL A 7 -8.80 15.17 -6.09
CA VAL A 7 -8.82 13.71 -6.03
C VAL A 7 -7.55 13.23 -5.34
N LEU A 8 -7.70 12.32 -4.38
CA LEU A 8 -6.60 11.62 -3.68
C LEU A 8 -6.52 10.18 -4.20
N PRO A 9 -5.83 9.93 -5.33
CA PRO A 9 -5.85 8.62 -5.98
C PRO A 9 -5.04 7.58 -5.20
N SER A 10 -5.62 6.38 -5.10
CA SER A 10 -4.94 5.19 -4.57
C SER A 10 -5.05 4.02 -5.55
N SER A 11 -4.10 3.10 -5.47
CA SER A 11 -4.13 1.80 -6.15
C SER A 11 -4.27 0.67 -5.15
N THR A 12 -4.92 -0.40 -5.55
CA THR A 12 -4.91 -1.69 -4.83
C THR A 12 -3.75 -2.54 -5.35
N ASN A 13 -3.32 -3.53 -4.58
CA ASN A 13 -2.01 -4.15 -4.81
C ASN A 13 -1.90 -5.30 -5.84
N PRO A 14 -2.96 -5.98 -6.32
CA PRO A 14 -2.75 -7.08 -7.25
C PRO A 14 -2.24 -6.65 -8.63
N THR A 15 -2.58 -5.45 -9.10
CA THR A 15 -2.07 -4.94 -10.39
C THR A 15 -0.61 -4.50 -10.31
N ARG A 16 0.04 -4.56 -9.14
CA ARG A 16 1.29 -3.84 -8.83
C ARG A 16 2.49 -4.79 -8.72
N PRO A 17 3.57 -4.57 -9.48
CA PRO A 17 3.59 -3.90 -10.78
C PRO A 17 2.89 -4.74 -11.85
N HIS A 18 2.81 -4.21 -13.07
CA HIS A 18 2.40 -5.00 -14.22
C HIS A 18 3.41 -6.13 -14.51
N THR A 19 2.94 -7.38 -14.46
CA THR A 19 3.72 -8.59 -14.77
C THR A 19 3.05 -9.39 -15.87
N VAL A 20 3.77 -10.38 -16.41
CA VAL A 20 3.26 -11.24 -17.50
C VAL A 20 2.00 -12.02 -17.13
N ASN A 21 1.77 -12.29 -15.83
CA ASN A 21 0.60 -13.03 -15.35
C ASN A 21 -0.54 -12.12 -14.87
N THR A 22 -0.33 -10.80 -14.81
CA THR A 22 -1.28 -9.88 -14.16
C THR A 22 -2.64 -9.90 -14.84
N VAL A 23 -2.70 -9.83 -16.16
CA VAL A 23 -3.98 -9.71 -16.90
C VAL A 23 -4.84 -10.96 -16.74
N GLU A 24 -4.26 -12.14 -16.97
CA GLU A 24 -4.95 -13.42 -16.87
C GLU A 24 -5.46 -13.66 -15.44
N GLU A 25 -4.61 -13.44 -14.43
CA GLU A 25 -5.00 -13.55 -13.03
C GLU A 25 -6.20 -12.63 -12.68
N HIS A 26 -6.21 -11.40 -13.19
CA HIS A 26 -7.24 -10.43 -12.84
C HIS A 26 -8.57 -10.70 -13.52
N LEU A 27 -8.56 -11.26 -14.73
CA LEU A 27 -9.78 -11.64 -15.41
C LEU A 27 -10.53 -12.69 -14.59
N ASP A 28 -9.84 -13.78 -14.23
CA ASP A 28 -10.42 -14.85 -13.41
C ASP A 28 -10.84 -14.36 -12.01
N MET A 29 -9.99 -13.55 -11.36
CA MET A 29 -10.30 -12.97 -10.05
C MET A 29 -11.56 -12.10 -10.10
N LEU A 30 -11.72 -11.28 -11.14
CA LEU A 30 -12.88 -10.42 -11.30
C LEU A 30 -14.14 -11.24 -11.54
N MET A 31 -14.06 -12.28 -12.38
CA MET A 31 -15.18 -13.19 -12.62
C MET A 31 -15.68 -13.83 -11.33
N VAL A 32 -14.76 -14.32 -10.48
CA VAL A 32 -15.09 -14.92 -9.19
C VAL A 32 -15.65 -13.89 -8.21
N CYS A 33 -14.98 -12.75 -8.01
CA CYS A 33 -15.40 -11.76 -7.02
C CYS A 33 -16.78 -11.15 -7.33
N HIS A 34 -17.13 -11.02 -8.60
CA HIS A 34 -18.39 -10.46 -9.04
C HIS A 34 -19.46 -11.51 -9.37
N HIS A 35 -19.19 -12.81 -9.14
CA HIS A 35 -20.11 -13.91 -9.44
C HIS A 35 -20.58 -13.91 -10.90
N LEU A 36 -19.68 -13.60 -11.83
CA LEU A 36 -19.96 -13.52 -13.26
C LEU A 36 -19.91 -14.90 -13.92
N ASN A 37 -20.66 -15.08 -14.99
CA ASN A 37 -20.69 -16.31 -15.76
C ASN A 37 -19.93 -16.14 -17.09
N PRO A 38 -18.82 -16.86 -17.33
CA PRO A 38 -18.07 -16.75 -18.59
C PRO A 38 -18.87 -17.19 -19.82
N ALA A 39 -19.97 -17.92 -19.64
CA ALA A 39 -20.87 -18.29 -20.73
C ALA A 39 -21.86 -17.18 -21.12
N VAL A 40 -21.94 -16.08 -20.36
CA VAL A 40 -22.79 -14.92 -20.65
C VAL A 40 -21.92 -13.84 -21.33
N PRO A 41 -22.17 -13.49 -22.60
CA PRO A 41 -21.34 -12.53 -23.33
C PRO A 41 -21.24 -11.16 -22.66
N GLU A 42 -22.30 -10.69 -22.02
CA GLU A 42 -22.34 -9.40 -21.33
C GLU A 42 -21.46 -9.38 -20.07
N ASP A 43 -21.38 -10.51 -19.36
CA ASP A 43 -20.52 -10.67 -18.20
C ASP A 43 -19.04 -10.67 -18.62
N LEU A 44 -18.71 -11.35 -19.72
CA LEU A 44 -17.37 -11.32 -20.30
C LEU A 44 -17.01 -9.92 -20.79
N ALA A 45 -17.91 -9.24 -21.51
CA ALA A 45 -17.71 -7.88 -21.97
C ALA A 45 -17.51 -6.90 -20.80
N PHE A 46 -18.25 -7.07 -19.70
CA PHE A 46 -18.03 -6.30 -18.48
C PHE A 46 -16.64 -6.56 -17.89
N ALA A 47 -16.21 -7.81 -17.81
CA ALA A 47 -14.90 -8.18 -17.28
C ALA A 47 -13.75 -7.62 -18.14
N GLU A 48 -13.81 -7.79 -19.46
CA GLU A 48 -12.85 -7.27 -20.43
C GLU A 48 -12.81 -5.75 -20.44
N SER A 49 -13.97 -5.09 -20.26
CA SER A 49 -14.02 -3.63 -20.17
C SER A 49 -13.25 -3.11 -18.95
N ARG A 50 -13.06 -3.91 -17.90
CA ARG A 50 -12.45 -3.50 -16.63
C ARG A 50 -10.99 -3.94 -16.48
N ILE A 51 -10.63 -5.12 -16.99
CA ILE A 51 -9.25 -5.64 -16.96
C ILE A 51 -8.52 -5.23 -18.24
N ARG A 52 -7.84 -4.07 -18.20
CA ARG A 52 -7.20 -3.47 -19.37
C ARG A 52 -5.68 -3.39 -19.20
N PRO A 53 -4.89 -4.14 -19.99
CA PRO A 53 -3.43 -4.17 -19.90
C PRO A 53 -2.78 -2.77 -20.04
N SER A 54 -3.32 -1.93 -20.93
CA SER A 54 -2.86 -0.56 -21.15
C SER A 54 -2.97 0.31 -19.89
N THR A 55 -4.12 0.27 -19.20
CA THR A 55 -4.33 1.05 -17.97
C THR A 55 -3.50 0.52 -16.79
N ILE A 56 -3.30 -0.80 -16.70
CA ILE A 56 -2.43 -1.42 -15.69
C ILE A 56 -0.97 -1.00 -15.92
N ALA A 57 -0.51 -0.95 -17.17
CA ALA A 57 0.82 -0.47 -17.52
C ALA A 57 1.01 1.03 -17.22
N ALA A 58 0.00 1.85 -17.51
CA ALA A 58 0.01 3.27 -17.19
C ALA A 58 0.03 3.53 -15.69
N GLU A 59 -0.64 2.70 -14.89
CA GLU A 59 -0.67 2.80 -13.43
C GLU A 59 0.74 2.76 -12.82
N ASP A 60 1.64 1.91 -13.34
CA ASP A 60 3.05 1.86 -12.90
C ASP A 60 3.77 3.20 -13.12
N VAL A 61 3.60 3.78 -14.31
CA VAL A 61 4.20 5.06 -14.68
C VAL A 61 3.63 6.19 -13.81
N LEU A 62 2.31 6.20 -13.59
CA LEU A 62 1.64 7.19 -12.75
C LEU A 62 2.09 7.11 -11.30
N HIS A 63 2.40 5.92 -10.77
CA HIS A 63 3.04 5.79 -9.46
C HIS A 63 4.43 6.41 -9.43
N ASP A 64 5.25 6.14 -10.44
CA ASP A 64 6.62 6.64 -10.50
C ASP A 64 6.70 8.15 -10.73
N LEU A 65 5.72 8.73 -11.42
CA LEU A 65 5.55 10.18 -11.56
C LEU A 65 5.07 10.86 -10.27
N GLY A 66 4.48 10.10 -9.34
CA GLY A 66 3.80 10.66 -8.16
C GLY A 66 2.38 11.15 -8.46
N ALA A 67 1.77 10.69 -9.56
CA ALA A 67 0.40 11.02 -9.92
C ALA A 67 -0.63 10.12 -9.20
N ILE A 68 -0.24 8.93 -8.76
CA ILE A 68 -1.01 8.13 -7.79
C ILE A 68 -0.29 8.19 -6.43
N SER A 69 -1.04 8.52 -5.38
CA SER A 69 -0.47 8.96 -4.11
C SER A 69 -0.43 7.90 -3.03
N ILE A 70 -1.25 6.85 -3.16
CA ILE A 70 -1.43 5.81 -2.13
C ILE A 70 -1.41 4.41 -2.76
N ILE A 71 -0.88 3.43 -2.04
CA ILE A 71 -1.04 2.00 -2.33
C ILE A 71 -1.73 1.34 -1.14
N SER A 72 -2.80 0.60 -1.41
CA SER A 72 -3.61 -0.14 -0.43
C SER A 72 -3.69 -1.62 -0.82
N SER A 73 -4.32 -2.44 0.03
CA SER A 73 -4.46 -3.88 -0.24
C SER A 73 -5.68 -4.19 -1.10
N ASP A 74 -6.87 -3.81 -0.62
CA ASP A 74 -8.18 -4.37 -0.97
C ASP A 74 -8.41 -5.79 -0.42
N SER A 75 -8.11 -5.96 0.86
CA SER A 75 -7.94 -7.27 1.50
C SER A 75 -9.10 -8.23 1.27
N GLN A 76 -8.80 -9.34 0.58
CA GLN A 76 -9.74 -10.41 0.23
C GLN A 76 -10.90 -9.99 -0.69
N ALA A 77 -10.83 -8.79 -1.28
CA ALA A 77 -11.82 -8.26 -2.19
C ALA A 77 -11.14 -7.73 -3.46
N MET A 78 -10.36 -8.60 -4.12
CA MET A 78 -9.38 -8.25 -5.16
C MET A 78 -8.09 -7.60 -4.62
N GLY A 79 -7.55 -8.16 -3.53
CA GLY A 79 -6.38 -7.59 -2.87
C GLY A 79 -5.75 -8.45 -1.78
N ARG A 80 -4.47 -8.19 -1.50
CA ARG A 80 -3.62 -9.03 -0.62
C ARG A 80 -3.11 -8.26 0.58
N ILE A 81 -3.64 -8.51 1.78
CA ILE A 81 -3.32 -7.69 2.97
C ILE A 81 -1.82 -7.68 3.32
N GLY A 82 -1.11 -8.79 3.12
CA GLY A 82 0.31 -8.93 3.45
C GLY A 82 1.29 -8.33 2.43
N GLU A 83 0.81 -7.77 1.32
CA GLU A 83 1.67 -7.43 0.17
C GLU A 83 1.72 -5.92 -0.15
N VAL A 84 1.08 -5.05 0.62
CA VAL A 84 1.08 -3.59 0.36
C VAL A 84 2.50 -3.03 0.28
N VAL A 85 3.32 -3.33 1.29
CA VAL A 85 4.72 -2.87 1.34
C VAL A 85 5.55 -3.51 0.23
N LEU A 86 5.44 -4.83 0.07
CA LEU A 86 6.14 -5.62 -0.94
C LEU A 86 5.92 -5.07 -2.36
N ARG A 87 4.67 -4.90 -2.74
CA ARG A 87 4.21 -4.50 -4.08
C ARG A 87 4.56 -3.05 -4.38
N THR A 88 4.63 -2.21 -3.35
CA THR A 88 5.16 -0.85 -3.46
C THR A 88 6.62 -0.87 -3.92
N TRP A 89 7.47 -1.67 -3.26
CA TRP A 89 8.90 -1.73 -3.58
C TRP A 89 9.19 -2.49 -4.88
N GLN A 90 8.40 -3.50 -5.22
CA GLN A 90 8.46 -4.14 -6.54
C GLN A 90 8.14 -3.15 -7.66
N THR A 91 7.10 -2.32 -7.50
CA THR A 91 6.78 -1.25 -8.46
C THR A 91 7.92 -0.25 -8.59
N ALA A 92 8.48 0.23 -7.47
CA ALA A 92 9.64 1.13 -7.51
C ALA A 92 10.83 0.51 -8.25
N HIS A 93 11.09 -0.78 -8.04
CA HIS A 93 12.17 -1.52 -8.69
C HIS A 93 11.96 -1.63 -10.21
N VAL A 94 10.77 -2.06 -10.64
CA VAL A 94 10.44 -2.19 -12.07
C VAL A 94 10.53 -0.84 -12.76
N MET A 95 10.03 0.23 -12.12
CA MET A 95 10.10 1.58 -12.67
C MET A 95 11.53 2.13 -12.74
N LYS A 96 12.39 1.82 -11.77
CA LYS A 96 13.83 2.12 -11.88
C LYS A 96 14.46 1.44 -13.09
N ARG A 97 14.20 0.14 -13.28
CA ARG A 97 14.75 -0.60 -14.42
C ARG A 97 14.24 -0.07 -15.75
N ARG A 98 12.98 0.34 -15.80
CA ARG A 98 12.32 0.81 -17.02
C ARG A 98 12.65 2.26 -17.37
N ARG A 99 12.69 3.15 -16.39
CA ARG A 99 12.76 4.62 -16.59
C ARG A 99 14.07 5.24 -16.10
N GLY A 100 14.95 4.46 -15.49
CA GLY A 100 16.21 4.95 -14.92
C GLY A 100 16.03 5.67 -13.58
N ALA A 101 17.02 6.46 -13.19
CA ALA A 101 16.99 7.27 -11.97
C ALA A 101 15.96 8.42 -12.11
N LEU A 102 15.31 8.77 -11.00
CA LEU A 102 14.49 9.99 -10.98
C LEU A 102 15.39 11.23 -10.99
N PRO A 103 14.87 12.41 -11.40
CA PRO A 103 15.57 13.67 -11.21
C PRO A 103 16.02 13.85 -9.75
N GLY A 104 17.29 14.17 -9.55
CA GLY A 104 17.92 14.32 -8.23
C GLY A 104 18.50 13.02 -7.63
N ASP A 105 18.11 11.85 -8.15
CA ASP A 105 18.75 10.58 -7.79
C ASP A 105 20.05 10.38 -8.61
N GLY A 106 20.99 9.62 -8.04
CA GLY A 106 22.31 9.39 -8.63
C GLY A 106 22.88 8.05 -8.19
N ARG A 107 23.91 8.07 -7.33
CA ARG A 107 24.45 6.82 -6.73
C ARG A 107 23.41 6.08 -5.87
N ALA A 108 22.43 6.79 -5.33
CA ALA A 108 21.34 6.25 -4.54
C ALA A 108 19.99 6.71 -5.11
N ASP A 109 18.94 5.97 -4.77
CA ASP A 109 17.55 6.19 -5.22
C ASP A 109 16.69 6.85 -4.12
N ASN A 110 17.26 7.78 -3.36
CA ASN A 110 16.63 8.31 -2.15
C ASN A 110 15.30 9.02 -2.47
N HIS A 111 15.25 9.80 -3.55
CA HIS A 111 14.04 10.51 -3.95
C HIS A 111 12.94 9.52 -4.34
N ARG A 112 13.25 8.50 -5.15
CA ARG A 112 12.31 7.41 -5.43
C ARG A 112 11.90 6.68 -4.14
N ALA A 113 12.83 6.37 -3.24
CA ALA A 113 12.51 5.68 -2.00
C ALA A 113 11.55 6.49 -1.10
N ARG A 114 11.78 7.80 -0.95
CA ARG A 114 10.85 8.69 -0.22
C ARG A 114 9.48 8.77 -0.88
N ARG A 115 9.44 8.90 -2.21
CA ARG A 115 8.19 8.89 -2.98
C ARG A 115 7.37 7.65 -2.72
N TYR A 116 7.98 6.48 -2.74
CA TYR A 116 7.26 5.21 -2.61
C TYR A 116 6.92 4.85 -1.17
N VAL A 117 7.80 5.11 -0.18
CA VAL A 117 7.46 4.86 1.23
C VAL A 117 6.25 5.71 1.67
N ALA A 118 6.14 6.95 1.17
CA ALA A 118 5.01 7.83 1.48
C ALA A 118 3.65 7.24 1.08
N LYS A 119 3.61 6.38 0.04
CA LYS A 119 2.37 5.79 -0.50
C LYS A 119 1.66 4.85 0.46
N TYR A 120 2.37 4.26 1.42
CA TYR A 120 1.78 3.36 2.43
C TYR A 120 2.02 3.83 3.88
N THR A 121 2.63 5.00 4.08
CA THR A 121 2.85 5.57 5.42
C THR A 121 2.08 6.87 5.59
N ILE A 122 2.63 8.00 5.14
CA ILE A 122 2.10 9.33 5.45
C ILE A 122 0.90 9.71 4.60
N ASN A 123 0.87 9.35 3.30
CA ASN A 123 -0.22 9.76 2.43
C ASN A 123 -1.57 9.11 2.81
N PRO A 124 -1.64 7.81 3.14
CA PRO A 124 -2.87 7.24 3.71
C PRO A 124 -3.31 7.94 5.00
N ALA A 125 -2.36 8.30 5.88
CA ALA A 125 -2.66 8.99 7.12
C ALA A 125 -3.22 10.39 6.88
N VAL A 126 -2.63 11.17 5.96
CA VAL A 126 -3.14 12.50 5.56
C VAL A 126 -4.53 12.39 4.95
N ALA A 127 -4.75 11.47 4.01
CA ALA A 127 -6.03 11.29 3.33
C ALA A 127 -7.17 10.90 4.29
N GLN A 128 -6.85 10.29 5.44
CA GLN A 128 -7.80 9.85 6.45
C GLN A 128 -7.82 10.73 7.71
N GLY A 129 -7.03 11.82 7.75
CA GLY A 129 -6.96 12.73 8.91
C GLY A 129 -6.30 12.10 10.15
N LEU A 130 -5.41 11.14 9.96
CA LEU A 130 -4.71 10.36 10.99
C LEU A 130 -3.26 10.80 11.20
N ASP A 131 -2.78 11.72 10.36
CA ASP A 131 -1.39 12.16 10.27
C ASP A 131 -0.88 12.87 11.53
N GLY A 132 -1.77 13.29 12.44
CA GLY A 132 -1.40 13.79 13.77
C GLY A 132 -0.92 12.70 14.73
N GLU A 133 -1.27 11.44 14.50
CA GLU A 133 -1.00 10.31 15.41
C GLU A 133 -0.05 9.28 14.79
N ILE A 134 -0.13 9.04 13.48
CA ILE A 134 0.62 7.98 12.77
C ILE A 134 1.13 8.43 11.40
N GLY A 135 1.79 7.52 10.67
CA GLY A 135 2.13 7.66 9.25
C GLY A 135 3.58 8.09 8.99
N SER A 136 4.37 8.43 10.00
CA SER A 136 5.78 8.81 9.84
C SER A 136 6.54 8.72 11.17
N ILE A 137 7.87 8.71 11.08
CA ILE A 137 8.76 8.78 12.23
C ILE A 137 9.02 10.26 12.55
N GLU A 138 8.13 10.85 13.35
CA GLU A 138 8.19 12.25 13.78
C GLU A 138 7.89 12.34 15.27
N THR A 139 8.57 13.25 15.98
CA THR A 139 8.33 13.49 17.41
C THR A 139 6.87 13.84 17.66
N GLY A 140 6.29 13.24 18.70
CA GLY A 140 4.88 13.45 19.09
C GLY A 140 3.89 12.46 18.48
N LYS A 141 4.28 11.66 17.48
CA LYS A 141 3.45 10.58 16.93
C LYS A 141 3.61 9.28 17.75
N LEU A 142 2.68 8.35 17.58
CA LEU A 142 2.78 7.02 18.17
C LEU A 142 4.05 6.31 17.70
N ALA A 143 4.73 5.64 18.62
CA ALA A 143 5.92 4.82 18.34
C ALA A 143 5.54 3.49 17.66
N ASP A 144 4.97 3.60 16.47
CA ASP A 144 4.61 2.50 15.57
C ASP A 144 5.72 2.34 14.54
N LEU A 145 6.63 1.41 14.81
CA LEU A 145 7.88 1.27 14.08
C LEU A 145 8.05 -0.16 13.58
N VAL A 146 8.66 -0.30 12.41
CA VAL A 146 8.99 -1.62 11.84
C VAL A 146 10.49 -1.67 11.62
N LEU A 147 11.12 -2.70 12.18
CA LEU A 147 12.55 -2.93 12.02
C LEU A 147 12.76 -4.01 10.95
N TRP A 148 13.73 -3.75 10.08
CA TRP A 148 14.07 -4.60 8.96
C TRP A 148 15.55 -4.94 9.01
N ASP A 149 15.88 -6.21 8.80
CA ASP A 149 17.18 -6.55 8.24
C ASP A 149 17.18 -6.07 6.77
N PRO A 150 18.20 -5.32 6.30
CA PRO A 150 18.28 -4.87 4.92
C PRO A 150 18.05 -5.97 3.87
N ALA A 151 18.49 -7.21 4.13
CA ALA A 151 18.30 -8.33 3.20
C ALA A 151 16.82 -8.75 3.06
N PHE A 152 15.98 -8.39 4.01
CA PHE A 152 14.54 -8.72 4.06
C PHE A 152 13.63 -7.50 3.98
N PHE A 153 14.19 -6.31 3.73
CA PHE A 153 13.45 -5.05 3.65
C PHE A 153 12.26 -5.17 2.69
N GLY A 154 11.07 -4.79 3.16
CA GLY A 154 9.83 -4.83 2.40
C GLY A 154 9.18 -6.21 2.25
N VAL A 155 9.83 -7.28 2.73
CA VAL A 155 9.36 -8.67 2.59
C VAL A 155 8.92 -9.28 3.92
N LYS A 156 9.85 -9.43 4.86
CA LYS A 156 9.61 -10.02 6.18
C LYS A 156 10.28 -9.15 7.24
N PRO A 157 9.52 -8.37 8.03
CA PRO A 157 10.12 -7.53 9.06
C PRO A 157 10.73 -8.40 10.17
N GLN A 158 11.79 -7.89 10.80
CA GLN A 158 12.39 -8.54 11.96
C GLN A 158 11.45 -8.44 13.18
N LEU A 159 10.93 -7.23 13.42
CA LEU A 159 9.92 -6.99 14.44
C LEU A 159 9.07 -5.75 14.14
N VAL A 160 7.90 -5.70 14.76
CA VAL A 160 6.93 -4.60 14.70
C VAL A 160 6.69 -4.10 16.12
N ILE A 161 6.91 -2.81 16.32
CA ILE A 161 6.67 -2.07 17.56
C ILE A 161 5.33 -1.34 17.39
N LYS A 162 4.45 -1.47 18.38
CA LYS A 162 3.18 -0.75 18.45
C LYS A 162 3.15 0.03 19.76
N GLY A 163 3.00 1.35 19.69
CA GLY A 163 2.96 2.21 20.87
C GLY A 163 4.16 2.04 21.81
N GLY A 164 5.35 1.78 21.26
CA GLY A 164 6.58 1.59 22.03
C GLY A 164 6.84 0.17 22.58
N GLN A 165 5.96 -0.80 22.32
CA GLN A 165 6.17 -2.21 22.72
C GLN A 165 6.22 -3.13 21.50
N ILE A 166 7.06 -4.17 21.54
CA ILE A 166 7.11 -5.17 20.46
C ILE A 166 5.80 -5.95 20.46
N ALA A 167 5.04 -5.84 19.37
CA ALA A 167 3.77 -6.54 19.17
C ALA A 167 3.93 -7.81 18.32
N TYR A 168 4.96 -7.86 17.46
CA TYR A 168 5.18 -8.97 16.56
C TYR A 168 6.68 -9.10 16.22
N ALA A 169 7.22 -10.32 16.12
CA ALA A 169 8.63 -10.54 15.78
C ALA A 169 8.89 -11.90 15.12
N GLN A 170 9.97 -11.99 14.34
CA GLN A 170 10.54 -13.27 13.92
C GLN A 170 11.23 -13.93 15.12
N MET A 171 10.76 -15.10 15.53
CA MET A 171 11.19 -15.75 16.77
C MET A 171 11.33 -17.26 16.57
N GLY A 172 12.46 -17.80 17.06
CA GLY A 172 12.83 -19.21 17.01
C GLY A 172 12.00 -20.12 17.93
N ASP A 173 12.56 -21.29 18.22
CA ASP A 173 12.00 -22.22 19.21
C ASP A 173 12.01 -21.60 20.61
N ALA A 174 10.85 -21.62 21.26
CA ALA A 174 10.64 -21.05 22.60
C ALA A 174 11.30 -21.88 23.71
N ASN A 175 11.61 -23.17 23.47
CA ASN A 175 12.30 -24.03 24.44
C ASN A 175 13.82 -24.05 24.23
N ALA A 176 14.34 -23.38 23.20
CA ALA A 176 15.78 -23.32 22.96
C ALA A 176 16.49 -22.40 23.97
N SER A 177 17.81 -22.56 24.09
CA SER A 177 18.63 -21.78 25.04
C SER A 177 18.78 -20.29 24.67
N ILE A 178 18.49 -19.92 23.43
CA ILE A 178 18.57 -18.57 22.85
C ILE A 178 17.46 -18.41 21.80
N PRO A 179 17.09 -17.19 21.33
CA PRO A 179 15.87 -16.98 20.53
C PRO A 179 16.00 -17.25 19.01
N THR A 180 17.18 -17.59 18.53
CA THR A 180 17.50 -17.75 17.09
C THR A 180 17.46 -19.19 16.52
N PRO A 181 17.50 -20.28 17.31
CA PRO A 181 17.36 -21.65 16.81
C PRO A 181 16.02 -21.87 16.12
N GLN A 182 16.06 -22.68 15.06
CA GLN A 182 14.91 -22.96 14.21
C GLN A 182 13.82 -23.77 14.96
N PRO A 183 12.53 -23.65 14.57
CA PRO A 183 12.03 -22.84 13.46
C PRO A 183 11.77 -21.36 13.84
N VAL A 184 12.35 -20.45 13.07
CA VAL A 184 12.07 -19.00 13.17
C VAL A 184 10.81 -18.69 12.39
N LEU A 185 9.78 -18.28 13.13
CA LEU A 185 8.45 -17.96 12.60
C LEU A 185 8.01 -16.57 13.05
N PRO A 186 7.12 -15.91 12.31
CA PRO A 186 6.55 -14.65 12.73
C PRO A 186 5.51 -14.91 13.85
N ARG A 187 5.72 -14.33 15.04
CA ARG A 187 4.93 -14.62 16.25
C ARG A 187 4.43 -13.35 16.94
N PRO A 188 3.23 -13.38 17.56
CA PRO A 188 2.78 -12.30 18.45
C PRO A 188 3.66 -12.22 19.69
N MET A 189 3.95 -10.99 20.12
CA MET A 189 4.79 -10.67 21.28
C MET A 189 3.94 -9.98 22.36
N PHE A 190 4.55 -9.64 23.50
CA PHE A 190 3.83 -9.08 24.65
C PHE A 190 2.98 -7.84 24.34
N GLY A 191 3.40 -6.99 23.40
CA GLY A 191 2.62 -5.82 22.98
C GLY A 191 1.28 -6.15 22.30
N ALA A 192 1.08 -7.41 21.89
CA ALA A 192 -0.17 -7.89 21.31
C ALA A 192 -1.09 -8.61 22.33
N LEU A 193 -0.68 -8.75 23.59
CA LEU A 193 -1.39 -9.55 24.59
C LEU A 193 -2.14 -8.71 25.63
N GLY A 194 -3.32 -9.18 26.04
CA GLY A 194 -4.10 -8.60 27.13
C GLY A 194 -4.35 -7.10 26.96
N ARG A 195 -4.07 -6.31 28.01
CA ARG A 195 -4.27 -4.85 28.00
C ARG A 195 -3.19 -4.10 27.23
N ALA A 196 -2.02 -4.68 26.98
CA ALA A 196 -0.93 -4.02 26.27
C ALA A 196 -1.34 -3.60 24.85
N ALA A 197 -2.07 -4.47 24.14
CA ALA A 197 -2.60 -4.17 22.82
C ALA A 197 -3.52 -2.94 22.80
N ALA A 198 -4.33 -2.77 23.86
CA ALA A 198 -5.21 -1.63 24.00
C ALA A 198 -4.45 -0.35 24.37
N THR A 199 -3.49 -0.43 25.29
CA THR A 199 -2.68 0.73 25.72
C THR A 199 -1.77 1.25 24.60
N GLY A 200 -1.22 0.37 23.76
CA GLY A 200 -0.34 0.74 22.65
C GLY A 200 -1.05 1.19 21.37
N SER A 201 -2.39 1.19 21.34
CA SER A 201 -3.19 1.44 20.13
C SER A 201 -4.24 2.52 20.33
N VAL A 202 -4.81 2.99 19.22
CA VAL A 202 -5.90 3.98 19.21
C VAL A 202 -7.06 3.51 18.33
N ASN A 203 -8.27 3.92 18.70
CA ASN A 203 -9.46 3.88 17.85
C ASN A 203 -9.64 5.26 17.22
N PHE A 204 -9.56 5.36 15.90
CA PHE A 204 -9.81 6.62 15.21
C PHE A 204 -11.31 6.81 14.99
N VAL A 205 -11.82 7.97 15.39
CA VAL A 205 -13.25 8.31 15.29
C VAL A 205 -13.43 9.77 14.89
N THR A 206 -14.65 10.17 14.52
CA THR A 206 -14.97 11.58 14.27
C THR A 206 -15.07 12.34 15.60
N GLN A 207 -14.84 13.66 15.57
CA GLN A 207 -15.05 14.51 16.75
C GLN A 207 -16.51 14.42 17.24
N ALA A 208 -17.47 14.43 16.33
CA ALA A 208 -18.89 14.31 16.66
C ALA A 208 -19.21 13.02 17.46
N ALA A 209 -18.51 11.91 17.19
CA ALA A 209 -18.72 10.68 17.95
C ALA A 209 -18.20 10.80 19.40
N LEU A 210 -17.10 11.52 19.61
CA LEU A 210 -16.60 11.82 20.95
C LEU A 210 -17.58 12.71 21.71
N ASP A 211 -18.10 13.74 21.04
CA ASP A 211 -19.06 14.69 21.62
C ASP A 211 -20.39 14.02 22.00
N ASP A 212 -20.80 12.97 21.27
CA ASP A 212 -21.97 12.11 21.56
C ASP A 212 -21.66 10.99 22.59
N GLY A 213 -20.62 11.16 23.41
CA GLY A 213 -20.30 10.24 24.51
C GLY A 213 -20.00 8.80 24.09
N LEU A 214 -19.48 8.57 22.87
CA LEU A 214 -19.15 7.23 22.38
C LEU A 214 -18.20 6.47 23.32
N VAL A 215 -17.23 7.19 23.91
CA VAL A 215 -16.21 6.62 24.81
C VAL A 215 -16.87 5.94 26.01
N ASP A 216 -17.81 6.63 26.67
CA ASP A 216 -18.49 6.13 27.87
C ASP A 216 -19.45 4.99 27.53
N ARG A 217 -20.16 5.08 26.39
CA ARG A 217 -21.09 4.04 25.96
C ARG A 217 -20.40 2.72 25.62
N LEU A 218 -19.23 2.77 24.98
CA LEU A 218 -18.51 1.55 24.60
C LEU A 218 -17.58 1.04 25.70
N ALA A 219 -17.12 1.91 26.62
CA ALA A 219 -16.27 1.58 27.75
C ALA A 219 -15.06 0.69 27.40
N LEU A 220 -14.45 0.91 26.22
CA LEU A 220 -13.32 0.12 25.74
C LEU A 220 -12.01 0.57 26.38
N GLY A 221 -11.08 -0.37 26.60
CA GLY A 221 -9.77 -0.06 27.17
C GLY A 221 -8.78 0.64 26.20
N LYS A 222 -9.11 0.76 24.91
CA LYS A 222 -8.25 1.41 23.90
C LYS A 222 -8.65 2.88 23.75
N ARG A 223 -7.67 3.79 23.77
CA ARG A 223 -7.89 5.24 23.62
C ARG A 223 -8.59 5.56 22.29
N PHE A 224 -9.52 6.51 22.31
CA PHE A 224 -10.10 7.08 21.10
C PHE A 224 -9.36 8.36 20.71
N ALA A 225 -9.05 8.52 19.43
CA ALA A 225 -8.39 9.70 18.87
C ALA A 225 -9.26 10.30 17.75
N PRO A 226 -9.55 11.61 17.78
CA PRO A 226 -10.33 12.25 16.74
C PRO A 226 -9.52 12.36 15.44
N ILE A 227 -10.13 12.00 14.31
CA ILE A 227 -9.57 12.32 13.00
C ILE A 227 -9.66 13.82 12.74
N ARG A 228 -8.66 14.37 12.05
CA ARG A 228 -8.70 15.76 11.55
C ARG A 228 -9.66 15.86 10.38
N SER A 229 -10.20 17.06 10.16
CA SER A 229 -11.02 17.33 8.97
C SER A 229 -10.20 17.13 7.70
N THR A 230 -10.69 16.29 6.79
CA THR A 230 -10.06 16.01 5.49
C THR A 230 -10.67 16.82 4.35
N ARG A 231 -11.63 17.70 4.64
CA ARG A 231 -12.40 18.45 3.63
C ARG A 231 -11.57 19.45 2.81
N GLY A 232 -10.45 19.92 3.37
CA GLY A 232 -9.51 20.81 2.71
C GLY A 232 -8.29 20.10 2.12
N VAL A 233 -8.19 18.77 2.23
CA VAL A 233 -7.04 18.02 1.73
C VAL A 233 -7.16 17.85 0.22
N THR A 234 -6.08 18.17 -0.48
CA THR A 234 -5.96 18.16 -1.93
C THR A 234 -4.79 17.29 -2.36
N LYS A 235 -4.65 17.08 -3.68
CA LYS A 235 -3.49 16.39 -4.25
C LYS A 235 -2.16 17.03 -3.86
N ALA A 236 -2.11 18.36 -3.67
CA ALA A 236 -0.92 19.08 -3.25
C ALA A 236 -0.43 18.68 -1.83
N ASP A 237 -1.31 18.12 -1.00
CA ASP A 237 -0.97 17.67 0.35
C ASP A 237 -0.34 16.27 0.38
N MET A 238 -0.36 15.55 -0.75
CA MET A 238 0.21 14.21 -0.88
C MET A 238 1.73 14.27 -1.02
N ARG A 239 2.43 13.93 0.07
CA ARG A 239 3.90 14.03 0.18
C ARG A 239 4.58 13.23 -0.93
N GLU A 240 5.49 13.91 -1.65
CA GLU A 240 6.28 13.36 -2.75
C GLU A 240 5.45 12.80 -3.93
N ASN A 241 4.11 13.01 -3.93
CA ASN A 241 3.14 12.40 -4.83
C ASN A 241 1.97 13.35 -5.15
N ASP A 242 2.29 14.58 -5.51
CA ASP A 242 1.37 15.69 -5.79
C ASP A 242 1.20 15.98 -7.30
N ALA A 243 1.81 15.17 -8.17
CA ALA A 243 1.84 15.42 -9.61
C ALA A 243 0.44 15.37 -10.26
N LEU A 244 0.16 16.29 -11.17
CA LEU A 244 -1.11 16.40 -11.91
C LEU A 244 -0.85 16.36 -13.43
N PRO A 245 -0.32 15.25 -13.98
CA PRO A 245 -0.06 15.16 -15.42
C PRO A 245 -1.37 15.16 -16.21
N ARG A 246 -1.34 15.58 -17.47
CA ARG A 246 -2.47 15.38 -18.40
C ARG A 246 -2.56 13.91 -18.75
N VAL A 247 -3.68 13.27 -18.42
CA VAL A 247 -3.91 11.84 -18.73
C VAL A 247 -5.13 11.70 -19.60
N GLU A 248 -4.96 11.05 -20.74
CA GLU A 248 -6.01 10.76 -21.71
C GLU A 248 -6.10 9.25 -21.92
N VAL A 249 -7.32 8.75 -22.09
CA VAL A 249 -7.59 7.34 -22.38
C VAL A 249 -8.46 7.28 -23.61
N ASP A 250 -7.96 6.65 -24.66
CA ASP A 250 -8.72 6.42 -25.89
C ASP A 250 -9.88 5.45 -25.59
N PRO A 251 -11.13 5.78 -25.96
CA PRO A 251 -12.29 4.99 -25.54
C PRO A 251 -12.40 3.62 -26.23
N ASP A 252 -11.78 3.45 -27.39
CA ASP A 252 -11.91 2.23 -28.20
C ASP A 252 -10.71 1.30 -28.02
N THR A 253 -9.51 1.87 -27.98
CA THR A 253 -8.25 1.12 -27.84
C THR A 253 -7.77 1.01 -26.39
N PHE A 254 -8.32 1.83 -25.49
CA PHE A 254 -7.84 2.01 -24.11
C PHE A 254 -6.39 2.45 -24.01
N THR A 255 -5.80 2.98 -25.08
CA THR A 255 -4.46 3.55 -25.07
C THR A 255 -4.42 4.70 -24.06
N VAL A 256 -3.46 4.67 -23.15
CA VAL A 256 -3.28 5.73 -22.16
C VAL A 256 -2.12 6.62 -22.58
N THR A 257 -2.39 7.91 -22.69
CA THR A 257 -1.41 8.94 -23.01
C THR A 257 -1.18 9.82 -21.79
N ILE A 258 0.08 10.02 -21.40
CA ILE A 258 0.50 10.86 -20.28
C ILE A 258 1.36 12.00 -20.83
N ASP A 259 0.90 13.24 -20.63
CA ASP A 259 1.56 14.46 -21.13
C ASP A 259 1.90 14.43 -22.63
N GLY A 260 1.04 13.78 -23.42
CA GLY A 260 1.19 13.64 -24.88
C GLY A 260 1.91 12.38 -25.34
N GLU A 261 2.50 11.60 -24.41
CA GLU A 261 3.25 10.38 -24.73
C GLU A 261 2.43 9.12 -24.42
N PRO A 262 2.21 8.21 -25.40
CA PRO A 262 1.51 6.95 -25.15
C PRO A 262 2.34 6.03 -24.26
N VAL A 263 1.67 5.32 -23.34
CA VAL A 263 2.33 4.33 -22.47
C VAL A 263 2.31 2.95 -23.12
N GLU A 264 3.47 2.50 -23.57
CA GLU A 264 3.65 1.14 -24.07
C GLU A 264 3.63 0.11 -22.92
N PRO A 265 2.87 -1.00 -23.01
CA PRO A 265 2.96 -2.09 -22.04
C PRO A 265 4.33 -2.77 -22.03
N ALA A 266 4.92 -2.93 -20.84
CA ALA A 266 6.19 -3.63 -20.65
C ALA A 266 6.13 -4.49 -19.37
N PRO A 267 5.36 -5.59 -19.37
CA PRO A 267 5.16 -6.42 -18.19
C PRO A 267 6.48 -7.05 -17.72
N ALA A 268 6.74 -7.04 -16.41
CA ALA A 268 7.90 -7.69 -15.83
C ALA A 268 7.74 -9.23 -15.86
N ALA A 269 8.77 -9.95 -16.33
CA ALA A 269 8.80 -11.41 -16.33
C ALA A 269 9.26 -12.00 -14.97
N GLU A 270 10.02 -11.23 -14.19
CA GLU A 270 10.51 -11.63 -12.87
C GLU A 270 10.50 -10.41 -11.93
N LEU A 271 10.25 -10.65 -10.64
CA LEU A 271 10.28 -9.62 -9.60
C LEU A 271 11.29 -9.96 -8.50
N PRO A 272 11.95 -8.94 -7.91
CA PRO A 272 12.62 -9.13 -6.63
C PRO A 272 11.57 -9.40 -5.55
N MET A 273 12.04 -9.74 -4.34
CA MET A 273 11.14 -9.93 -3.20
C MET A 273 10.05 -10.98 -3.46
N ALA A 274 10.36 -12.03 -4.23
CA ALA A 274 9.44 -13.10 -4.61
C ALA A 274 10.02 -14.47 -4.21
N GLN A 275 10.24 -15.37 -5.18
CA GLN A 275 10.64 -16.78 -5.00
C GLN A 275 11.83 -17.01 -4.06
N ARG A 276 12.74 -16.03 -3.92
CA ARG A 276 13.88 -16.13 -2.98
C ARG A 276 13.46 -16.22 -1.51
N TYR A 277 12.32 -15.65 -1.14
CA TYR A 277 11.96 -15.39 0.26
C TYR A 277 10.77 -16.19 0.78
N PHE A 278 9.92 -16.67 -0.12
CA PHE A 278 8.68 -17.36 0.24
C PHE A 278 8.79 -18.85 -0.03
N LEU A 279 8.28 -19.64 0.91
CA LEU A 279 8.23 -21.10 0.76
C LEU A 279 7.18 -21.52 -0.28
N PHE A 280 6.15 -20.68 -0.46
CA PHE A 280 5.05 -20.81 -1.42
C PHE A 280 4.74 -19.44 -2.02
#